data_AF-A0A818ZER4-F1
#
_entry.id   AF-A0A818ZER4-F1
#
_cell.length_a   1.000
_cell.length_b   1.000
_cell.length_c   1.000
_cell.angle_alpha   90.00
_cell.angle_beta   90.00
_cell.angle_gamma   90.00
#
_symmetry.space_group_name_H-M   'P 1'
#
loop_
_entity.id
_entity.type
_entity.pdbx_description
1 polymer ?
#
loop_
_entity_poly.entity_id
_entity_poly.type
_entity_poly.pdbx_seq_one_letter_code
_entity_poly.pdbx_strand_id
1 'polypeptide(L)'
;MGCCKSTQYGCCIAIDHDESIILNKPTGKEIRYGPGWFCFPSWWDAQVIKSIALQSNQYIIVKHIIDPNNISTSHTRNDIPLTKRTTTNEKDELLNDSEMQLIEIVRGPQIYQLKNPYDIFSEIKSMLNLSSTQYIIVTDKLTGVKRVECGPQLFCPKPYDEIGEIKNLYNLSSTEYLLVTDQSTGERITVTDLKILILTRYSISYANQLDYYNKTTYLFLGPKLFLPKAYDQISPIYNYVVLNHTQYCRIIDSRTGVMRIEKGPKTFALGPYEALLRSEDQTIFDIINIDTENAVLVKNLDTGLDELITTPQKFIPSFTQKFMEIRKLVKLAPYENMVLIDKDGQHILKNGVKDKSFFIYPYQQVYKQNWSNDLKKDHRSTVQVDRFDTRNQYMDYEFLVRTADNVEIILDVSIFWQITDLYKLVLVTQDPPEDICNHTRSEILSQVSKYNMKEFMGLPNSKLIDSVNSEKDDSFYESRGVNVIRVEVLEKRCKDPEIQKIFKQIIDEK
;
A
#
# COMPACT_ATOMS: atom_id res chain seq x y z
N MET A 1 -15.04 -101.97 39.70
CA MET A 1 -14.35 -101.25 40.79
C MET A 1 -12.89 -101.12 40.41
N GLY A 2 -12.48 -99.93 39.97
CA GLY A 2 -11.10 -99.57 39.68
C GLY A 2 -10.90 -98.14 40.18
N CYS A 3 -9.99 -97.99 41.14
CA CYS A 3 -9.87 -96.88 42.07
C CYS A 3 -9.89 -95.48 41.44
N CYS A 4 -10.80 -94.63 41.94
CA CYS A 4 -10.52 -93.21 42.12
C CYS A 4 -9.29 -93.07 43.04
N LYS A 5 -8.15 -92.65 42.49
CA LYS A 5 -7.13 -91.92 43.24
C LYS A 5 -7.30 -90.44 42.90
N SER A 6 -8.24 -89.79 43.58
CA SER A 6 -8.34 -88.34 43.62
C SER A 6 -7.11 -87.79 44.34
N THR A 7 -6.14 -87.34 43.56
CA THR A 7 -5.30 -86.18 43.89
C THR A 7 -5.44 -85.20 42.73
N GLN A 8 -6.69 -84.87 42.42
CA GLN A 8 -7.03 -83.89 41.38
C GLN A 8 -6.90 -82.48 41.97
N TYR A 9 -5.69 -81.93 41.85
CA TYR A 9 -5.48 -80.49 41.88
C TYR A 9 -5.30 -80.00 40.45
N GLY A 10 -6.28 -80.28 39.58
CA GLY A 10 -6.27 -79.88 38.18
C GLY A 10 -7.59 -79.23 37.82
N CYS A 11 -7.52 -78.02 37.26
CA CYS A 11 -8.66 -77.30 36.70
C CYS A 11 -8.77 -77.66 35.21
N CYS A 12 -10.00 -77.84 34.69
CA CYS A 12 -10.25 -78.04 33.27
C CYS A 12 -11.23 -76.98 32.77
N ILE A 13 -10.89 -76.29 31.68
CA ILE A 13 -11.72 -75.27 31.04
C ILE A 13 -11.96 -75.69 29.59
N ALA A 14 -13.22 -75.61 29.15
CA ALA A 14 -13.59 -75.77 27.75
C ALA A 14 -13.48 -74.41 27.04
N ILE A 15 -12.90 -74.42 25.83
CA ILE A 15 -12.64 -73.21 25.03
C ILE A 15 -13.26 -73.41 23.65
N ASP A 16 -13.95 -72.38 23.18
CA ASP A 16 -14.60 -72.36 21.87
C ASP A 16 -13.61 -72.04 20.72
N HIS A 17 -14.06 -72.16 19.47
CA HIS A 17 -13.21 -71.97 18.28
C HIS A 17 -12.64 -70.54 18.14
N ASP A 18 -13.34 -69.56 18.70
CA ASP A 18 -13.00 -68.14 18.69
C ASP A 18 -12.32 -67.70 19.99
N GLU A 19 -11.95 -68.63 20.87
CA GLU A 19 -11.33 -68.37 22.16
C GLU A 19 -9.91 -68.95 22.26
N SER A 20 -9.11 -68.32 23.11
CA SER A 20 -7.76 -68.75 23.47
C SER A 20 -7.58 -68.64 24.97
N ILE A 21 -6.76 -69.48 25.58
CA ILE A 21 -6.43 -69.40 27.02
C ILE A 21 -4.97 -69.07 27.20
N ILE A 22 -4.70 -68.08 28.04
CA ILE A 22 -3.37 -67.80 28.57
C ILE A 22 -3.25 -68.52 29.91
N LEU A 23 -2.24 -69.38 30.03
CA LEU A 23 -1.85 -70.09 31.24
C LEU A 23 -0.60 -69.43 31.83
N ASN A 24 -0.74 -68.90 33.04
CA ASN A 24 0.34 -68.34 33.84
C ASN A 24 0.97 -69.46 34.69
N LYS A 25 2.13 -69.96 34.26
CA LYS A 25 2.93 -70.97 34.95
C LYS A 25 4.12 -70.30 35.67
N PRO A 26 4.73 -70.90 36.71
CA PRO A 26 5.88 -70.29 37.40
C PRO A 26 7.09 -70.09 36.50
N THR A 27 7.17 -70.84 35.40
CA THR A 27 8.26 -70.76 34.41
C THR A 27 7.94 -69.83 33.24
N GLY A 28 6.77 -69.18 33.20
CA GLY A 28 6.39 -68.23 32.14
C GLY A 28 4.90 -68.23 31.80
N LYS A 29 4.54 -67.69 30.64
CA LYS A 29 3.16 -67.74 30.11
C LYS A 29 3.08 -68.61 28.87
N GLU A 30 1.94 -69.27 28.67
CA GLU A 30 1.67 -70.09 27.49
C GLU A 30 0.28 -69.76 26.96
N ILE A 31 0.13 -69.69 25.64
CA ILE A 31 -1.17 -69.55 24.99
C ILE A 31 -1.58 -70.85 24.31
N ARG A 32 -2.85 -71.23 24.46
CA ARG A 32 -3.46 -72.36 23.73
C ARG A 32 -4.71 -71.88 23.00
N TYR A 33 -4.89 -72.39 21.79
CA TYR A 33 -6.00 -72.02 20.91
C TYR A 33 -7.09 -73.07 20.98
N GLY A 34 -8.34 -72.64 21.03
CA GLY A 34 -9.47 -73.54 20.90
C GLY A 34 -9.62 -74.10 19.47
N PRO A 35 -10.61 -74.99 19.26
CA PRO A 35 -11.54 -75.50 20.24
C PRO A 35 -10.97 -76.68 21.05
N GLY A 36 -11.39 -76.85 22.31
CA GLY A 36 -11.07 -78.06 23.08
C GLY A 36 -11.15 -77.91 24.60
N TRP A 37 -10.97 -79.03 25.30
CA TRP A 37 -10.82 -79.06 26.77
C TRP A 37 -9.34 -78.95 27.14
N PHE A 38 -8.99 -77.94 27.93
CA PHE A 38 -7.63 -77.76 28.44
C PHE A 38 -7.62 -77.97 29.95
N CYS A 39 -6.85 -78.96 30.40
CA CYS A 39 -6.61 -79.21 31.81
C CYS A 39 -5.23 -78.71 32.22
N PHE A 40 -5.15 -78.04 33.36
CA PHE A 40 -3.92 -77.47 33.93
C PHE A 40 -3.94 -77.57 35.47
N PRO A 41 -2.79 -77.57 36.15
CA PRO A 41 -2.73 -77.64 37.61
C PRO A 41 -3.47 -76.47 38.27
N SER A 42 -4.11 -76.71 39.42
CA SER A 42 -4.95 -75.69 40.11
C SER A 42 -4.18 -74.50 40.67
N TRP A 43 -2.84 -74.58 40.71
CA TRP A 43 -1.94 -73.50 41.11
C TRP A 43 -1.41 -72.71 39.90
N TRP A 44 -1.86 -73.00 38.68
CA TRP A 44 -1.70 -72.12 37.53
C TRP A 44 -2.89 -71.18 37.45
N ASP A 45 -2.61 -69.92 37.15
CA ASP A 45 -3.65 -68.96 36.84
C ASP A 45 -3.96 -69.00 35.34
N ALA A 46 -5.24 -68.85 34.99
CA ALA A 46 -5.70 -69.08 33.63
C ALA A 46 -6.74 -68.03 33.21
N GLN A 47 -6.50 -67.42 32.05
CA GLN A 47 -7.33 -66.34 31.52
C GLN A 47 -7.78 -66.68 30.10
N VAL A 48 -9.09 -66.73 29.88
CA VAL A 48 -9.68 -66.94 28.55
C VAL A 48 -9.82 -65.58 27.84
N ILE A 49 -9.40 -65.53 26.58
CA ILE A 49 -9.42 -64.35 25.72
C ILE A 49 -10.12 -64.71 24.42
N LYS A 50 -11.14 -63.93 24.06
CA LYS A 50 -11.84 -64.01 22.77
C LYS A 50 -10.99 -63.39 21.66
N SER A 51 -11.01 -64.03 20.51
CA SER A 51 -10.45 -63.51 19.28
C SER A 51 -11.17 -62.23 18.86
N ILE A 52 -10.43 -61.29 18.28
CA ILE A 52 -10.92 -59.96 17.98
C ILE A 52 -11.31 -59.93 16.51
N ALA A 53 -12.60 -59.84 16.23
CA ALA A 53 -13.08 -59.66 14.86
C ALA A 53 -12.95 -58.18 14.44
N LEU A 54 -12.08 -57.89 13.49
CA LEU A 54 -11.87 -56.54 12.95
C LEU A 54 -12.65 -56.36 11.65
N GLN A 55 -13.44 -55.29 11.59
CA GLN A 55 -14.13 -54.86 10.37
C GLN A 55 -13.17 -54.15 9.39
N SER A 56 -13.59 -53.94 8.14
CA SER A 56 -12.73 -53.37 7.08
C SER A 56 -12.24 -51.94 7.34
N ASN A 57 -12.90 -51.20 8.24
CA ASN A 57 -12.54 -49.84 8.65
C ASN A 57 -11.94 -49.77 10.07
N GLN A 58 -11.53 -50.90 10.64
CA GLN A 58 -11.01 -51.00 12.00
C GLN A 58 -9.58 -51.54 12.02
N TYR A 59 -8.85 -51.15 13.06
CA TYR A 59 -7.51 -51.65 13.34
C TYR A 59 -7.26 -51.72 14.86
N ILE A 60 -6.29 -52.54 15.25
CA ILE A 60 -5.77 -52.59 16.63
C ILE A 60 -4.26 -52.37 16.61
N ILE A 61 -3.74 -51.90 17.74
CA ILE A 61 -2.31 -51.74 17.96
C ILE A 61 -1.87 -52.84 18.91
N VAL A 62 -0.94 -53.69 18.46
CA VAL A 62 -0.35 -54.77 19.25
C VAL A 62 1.04 -54.35 19.67
N LYS A 63 1.31 -54.37 20.98
CA LYS A 63 2.63 -54.14 21.56
C LYS A 63 3.23 -55.50 21.91
N HIS A 64 4.32 -55.85 21.25
CA HIS A 64 5.06 -57.06 21.56
C HIS A 64 6.01 -56.79 22.72
N ILE A 65 5.88 -57.59 23.77
CA ILE A 65 6.79 -57.56 24.91
C ILE A 65 7.81 -58.68 24.70
N ILE A 66 9.09 -58.31 24.60
CA ILE A 66 10.19 -59.26 24.56
C ILE A 66 10.57 -59.55 26.01
N ASP A 67 10.53 -60.83 26.41
CA ASP A 67 10.97 -61.25 27.73
C ASP A 67 12.52 -61.18 27.78
N PRO A 68 13.13 -60.34 28.64
CA PRO A 68 14.58 -60.21 28.70
C PRO A 68 15.29 -61.47 29.20
N ASN A 69 14.57 -62.43 29.81
CA ASN A 69 15.16 -63.62 30.42
C ASN A 69 15.25 -64.83 29.47
N ASN A 70 14.84 -64.72 28.20
CA ASN A 70 14.82 -65.86 27.26
C ASN A 70 15.81 -65.70 26.10
N ILE A 71 17.04 -65.25 26.40
CA ILE A 71 18.15 -65.23 25.43
C ILE A 71 18.80 -66.63 25.27
N SER A 72 18.42 -67.62 26.09
CA SER A 72 19.06 -68.93 26.07
C SER A 72 18.07 -70.09 26.27
N THR A 73 17.37 -70.49 25.21
CA THR A 73 17.13 -71.91 24.85
C THR A 73 16.27 -72.01 23.59
N SER A 74 16.90 -71.82 22.43
CA SER A 74 16.31 -72.18 21.14
C SER A 74 16.35 -73.69 20.95
N HIS A 75 15.36 -74.44 21.46
CA HIS A 75 15.09 -75.82 21.02
C HIS A 75 13.63 -76.22 21.25
N THR A 76 12.68 -75.46 20.71
CA THR A 76 11.33 -75.98 20.43
C THR A 76 10.83 -75.51 19.08
N ARG A 77 10.29 -76.46 18.32
CA ARG A 77 10.19 -76.44 16.86
C ARG A 77 9.05 -75.59 16.28
N ASN A 78 8.52 -74.62 17.02
CA ASN A 78 7.42 -73.74 16.57
C ASN A 78 7.66 -72.25 16.90
N ASP A 79 8.91 -71.86 17.21
CA ASP A 79 9.25 -70.45 17.30
C ASP A 79 9.36 -69.89 15.88
N ILE A 80 8.50 -68.92 15.56
CA ILE A 80 8.67 -68.12 14.35
C ILE A 80 10.00 -67.37 14.55
N PRO A 81 11.06 -67.66 13.79
CA PRO A 81 12.32 -66.95 13.94
C PRO A 81 12.06 -65.45 13.70
N LEU A 82 12.81 -64.59 14.41
CA LEU A 82 12.86 -63.13 14.24
C LEU A 82 13.47 -62.75 12.86
N THR A 83 13.01 -63.40 11.80
CA THR A 83 13.37 -63.12 10.42
C THR A 83 12.08 -62.98 9.61
N LYS A 84 11.82 -61.74 9.19
CA LYS A 84 10.90 -61.34 8.11
C LYS A 84 9.39 -61.48 8.41
N ARG A 85 8.80 -60.40 8.91
CA ARG A 85 7.63 -59.80 8.24
C ARG A 85 7.91 -58.32 8.01
N THR A 86 8.61 -58.12 6.91
CA THR A 86 8.69 -56.89 6.13
C THR A 86 7.35 -56.14 6.09
N THR A 87 7.36 -54.92 6.62
CA THR A 87 6.80 -53.78 5.91
C THR A 87 7.18 -53.90 4.43
N THR A 88 6.24 -53.71 3.52
CA THR A 88 6.46 -53.83 2.07
C THR A 88 7.32 -52.72 1.47
N ASN A 89 8.35 -52.24 2.18
CA ASN A 89 9.41 -51.43 1.57
C ASN A 89 10.72 -51.67 2.32
N GLU A 90 11.75 -51.93 1.52
CA GLU A 90 13.10 -52.28 1.96
C GLU A 90 13.86 -51.06 2.53
N LYS A 91 14.77 -51.39 3.45
CA LYS A 91 15.83 -50.59 4.08
C LYS A 91 15.41 -49.76 5.30
N ASP A 92 15.43 -50.42 6.46
CA ASP A 92 15.66 -49.75 7.73
C ASP A 92 16.87 -50.40 8.42
N GLU A 93 17.84 -49.56 8.78
CA GLU A 93 19.03 -49.91 9.55
C GLU A 93 18.67 -50.20 11.00
N LEU A 94 19.32 -51.21 11.59
CA LEU A 94 19.14 -51.64 12.97
C LEU A 94 19.78 -50.62 13.92
N LEU A 95 18.95 -49.80 14.58
CA LEU A 95 19.36 -49.04 15.76
C LEU A 95 18.96 -49.84 17.02
N ASN A 96 19.98 -50.28 17.76
CA ASN A 96 19.83 -50.88 19.09
C ASN A 96 19.49 -49.76 20.09
N ASP A 97 18.24 -49.68 20.53
CA ASP A 97 17.90 -48.86 21.69
C ASP A 97 16.97 -49.60 22.65
N SER A 98 17.29 -49.51 23.94
CA SER A 98 16.77 -50.38 25.01
C SER A 98 15.34 -50.03 25.45
N GLU A 99 14.68 -49.12 24.72
CA GLU A 99 13.30 -48.66 24.94
C GLU A 99 12.38 -48.88 23.71
N MET A 100 12.83 -49.60 22.67
CA MET A 100 11.96 -49.94 21.53
C MET A 100 10.89 -50.97 21.94
N GLN A 101 9.69 -50.48 22.26
CA GLN A 101 8.48 -51.34 22.23
C GLN A 101 8.23 -51.71 20.77
N LEU A 102 8.30 -52.99 20.42
CA LEU A 102 7.97 -53.47 19.08
C LEU A 102 6.45 -53.38 18.89
N ILE A 103 5.98 -52.52 17.97
CA ILE A 103 4.55 -52.26 17.76
C ILE A 103 4.12 -52.76 16.38
N GLU A 104 3.06 -53.56 16.32
CA GLU A 104 2.39 -54.01 15.09
C GLU A 104 1.00 -53.36 14.98
N ILE A 105 0.60 -52.94 13.78
CA ILE A 105 -0.75 -52.46 13.50
C ILE A 105 -1.47 -53.50 12.65
N VAL A 106 -2.51 -54.10 13.22
CA VAL A 106 -3.31 -55.14 12.58
C VAL A 106 -4.56 -54.49 11.99
N ARG A 107 -4.67 -54.51 10.66
CA ARG A 107 -5.79 -53.92 9.90
C ARG A 107 -6.84 -54.98 9.59
N GLY A 108 -8.13 -54.63 9.63
CA GLY A 108 -9.19 -55.51 9.13
C GLY A 108 -9.28 -55.54 7.60
N PRO A 109 -10.19 -56.35 7.01
CA PRO A 109 -11.09 -57.27 7.69
C PRO A 109 -10.41 -58.61 8.00
N GLN A 110 -10.23 -58.95 9.28
CA GLN A 110 -9.70 -60.25 9.71
C GLN A 110 -10.05 -60.54 11.18
N ILE A 111 -10.01 -61.81 11.56
CA ILE A 111 -10.10 -62.22 12.97
C ILE A 111 -8.67 -62.29 13.51
N TYR A 112 -8.35 -61.41 14.46
CA TYR A 112 -7.06 -61.41 15.13
C TYR A 112 -7.09 -62.38 16.31
N GLN A 113 -6.19 -63.37 16.27
CA GLN A 113 -5.89 -64.27 17.36
C GLN A 113 -4.52 -63.92 17.94
N LEU A 114 -4.43 -63.80 19.26
CA LEU A 114 -3.21 -63.44 19.97
C LEU A 114 -2.14 -64.52 19.74
N LYS A 115 -0.96 -64.14 19.22
CA LYS A 115 0.11 -65.10 18.90
C LYS A 115 1.07 -65.33 20.05
N ASN A 116 1.43 -64.28 20.78
CA ASN A 116 2.33 -64.34 21.90
C ASN A 116 1.59 -63.98 23.20
N PRO A 117 1.68 -64.80 24.27
CA PRO A 117 0.95 -64.58 25.52
C PRO A 117 1.37 -63.33 26.30
N TYR A 118 2.49 -62.70 25.93
CA TYR A 118 2.97 -61.46 26.55
C TYR A 118 2.57 -60.21 25.77
N ASP A 119 1.99 -60.35 24.58
CA ASP A 119 1.59 -59.19 23.78
C ASP A 119 0.38 -58.49 24.42
N ILE A 120 0.39 -57.16 24.37
CA ILE A 120 -0.71 -56.33 24.82
C ILE A 120 -1.31 -55.63 23.61
N PHE A 121 -2.62 -55.79 23.39
CA PHE A 121 -3.32 -55.11 22.31
C PHE A 121 -4.17 -53.95 22.86
N SER A 122 -4.35 -52.90 22.05
CA SER A 122 -5.26 -51.79 22.35
C SER A 122 -6.71 -52.16 22.05
N GLU A 123 -7.64 -51.32 22.52
CA GLU A 123 -9.04 -51.34 22.05
C GLU A 123 -9.13 -51.19 20.52
N ILE A 124 -10.26 -51.65 19.95
CA ILE A 124 -10.56 -51.55 18.52
C ILE A 124 -10.67 -50.07 18.13
N LYS A 125 -9.83 -49.61 17.21
CA LYS A 125 -9.82 -48.24 16.70
C LYS A 125 -10.38 -48.19 15.29
N SER A 126 -11.08 -47.11 14.97
CA SER A 126 -11.58 -46.85 13.61
C SER A 126 -10.53 -46.10 12.79
N MET A 127 -10.37 -46.49 11.52
CA MET A 127 -9.56 -45.77 10.53
C MET A 127 -10.15 -44.39 10.23
N LEU A 128 -9.30 -43.46 9.81
CA LEU A 128 -9.72 -42.08 9.51
C LEU A 128 -10.15 -41.98 8.06
N ASN A 129 -11.38 -41.54 7.82
CA ASN A 129 -11.86 -41.29 6.47
C ASN A 129 -11.53 -39.86 6.05
N LEU A 130 -10.60 -39.70 5.11
CA LEU A 130 -10.23 -38.39 4.55
C LEU A 130 -11.02 -38.14 3.27
N SER A 131 -11.74 -37.02 3.23
CA SER A 131 -12.42 -36.58 2.01
C SER A 131 -11.41 -36.03 0.98
N SER A 132 -11.83 -35.85 -0.27
CA SER A 132 -10.97 -35.30 -1.35
C SER A 132 -10.48 -33.87 -1.11
N THR A 133 -11.07 -33.16 -0.14
CA THR A 133 -10.69 -31.79 0.22
C THR A 133 -9.97 -31.70 1.57
N GLN A 134 -9.63 -32.83 2.16
CA GLN A 134 -9.02 -32.92 3.48
C GLN A 134 -7.62 -33.53 3.43
N TYR A 135 -6.79 -33.13 4.38
CA TYR A 135 -5.47 -33.69 4.62
C TYR A 135 -5.16 -33.76 6.11
N ILE A 136 -4.20 -34.60 6.46
CA ILE A 136 -3.62 -34.70 7.80
C ILE A 136 -2.10 -34.62 7.70
N ILE A 137 -1.47 -34.14 8.77
CA ILE A 137 -0.02 -34.21 8.94
C ILE A 137 0.26 -35.33 9.93
N VAL A 138 1.09 -36.28 9.51
CA VAL A 138 1.49 -37.43 10.32
C VAL A 138 2.95 -37.29 10.68
N THR A 139 3.26 -37.43 11.97
CA THR A 139 4.64 -37.36 12.47
C THR A 139 5.05 -38.76 12.93
N ASP A 140 6.12 -39.28 12.36
CA ASP A 140 6.72 -40.53 12.86
C ASP A 140 7.49 -40.22 14.15
N LYS A 141 7.15 -40.91 15.26
CA LYS A 141 7.81 -40.70 16.56
C LYS A 141 9.24 -41.21 16.60
N LEU A 142 9.61 -42.19 15.76
CA LEU A 142 10.96 -42.74 15.74
C LEU A 142 11.93 -41.81 15.02
N THR A 143 11.55 -41.39 13.82
CA THR A 143 12.41 -40.58 12.94
C THR A 143 12.21 -39.07 13.13
N GLY A 144 11.07 -38.67 13.71
CA GLY A 144 10.65 -37.26 13.77
C GLY A 144 10.20 -36.68 12.42
N VAL A 145 10.19 -37.50 11.35
CA VAL A 145 9.84 -37.04 10.00
C VAL A 145 8.34 -36.80 9.90
N LYS A 146 7.97 -35.62 9.41
CA LYS A 146 6.58 -35.26 9.13
C LYS A 146 6.25 -35.52 7.67
N ARG A 147 5.07 -36.08 7.41
CA ARG A 147 4.52 -36.26 6.07
C ARG A 147 3.06 -35.84 5.98
N VAL A 148 2.61 -35.54 4.77
CA VAL A 148 1.23 -35.12 4.51
C VAL A 148 0.50 -36.23 3.79
N GLU A 149 -0.68 -36.57 4.28
CA GLU A 149 -1.56 -37.58 3.70
C GLU A 149 -2.85 -36.88 3.26
N CYS A 150 -3.14 -36.90 1.96
CA CYS A 150 -4.33 -36.27 1.38
C CYS A 150 -5.41 -37.32 1.12
N GLY A 151 -6.68 -36.90 1.10
CA GLY A 151 -7.78 -37.73 0.63
C GLY A 151 -7.94 -37.70 -0.91
N PRO A 152 -8.90 -38.47 -1.46
CA PRO A 152 -9.84 -39.33 -0.75
C PRO A 152 -9.23 -40.69 -0.40
N GLN A 153 -9.06 -41.00 0.88
CA GLN A 153 -8.56 -42.30 1.33
C GLN A 153 -9.03 -42.65 2.74
N LEU A 154 -9.15 -43.96 3.01
CA LEU A 154 -9.32 -44.47 4.36
C LEU A 154 -7.93 -44.64 4.98
N PHE A 155 -7.49 -43.62 5.70
CA PHE A 155 -6.17 -43.56 6.28
C PHE A 155 -6.06 -44.45 7.53
N CYS A 156 -5.03 -45.30 7.52
CA CYS A 156 -4.62 -46.10 8.68
C CYS A 156 -3.17 -45.77 9.03
N PRO A 157 -2.87 -45.41 10.30
CA PRO A 157 -1.51 -45.11 10.72
C PRO A 157 -0.56 -46.29 10.52
N LYS A 158 0.74 -45.98 10.38
CA LYS A 158 1.87 -46.91 10.49
C LYS A 158 2.30 -47.04 11.96
N PRO A 159 3.09 -48.08 12.30
CA PRO A 159 3.71 -48.16 13.63
C PRO A 159 4.42 -46.84 13.97
N TYR A 160 4.28 -46.39 15.22
CA TYR A 160 4.89 -45.16 15.74
C TYR A 160 4.39 -43.82 15.15
N ASP A 161 3.39 -43.84 14.27
CA ASP A 161 2.79 -42.60 13.77
C ASP A 161 1.96 -41.88 14.84
N GLU A 162 2.17 -40.58 14.93
CA GLU A 162 1.28 -39.64 15.59
C GLU A 162 0.47 -38.86 14.55
N ILE A 163 -0.86 -38.91 14.70
CA ILE A 163 -1.79 -38.30 13.76
C ILE A 163 -2.15 -36.90 14.25
N GLY A 164 -1.95 -35.89 13.41
CA GLY A 164 -2.42 -34.52 13.65
C GLY A 164 -3.91 -34.33 13.36
N GLU A 165 -4.38 -33.09 13.53
CA GLU A 165 -5.76 -32.71 13.24
C GLU A 165 -6.09 -32.81 11.75
N ILE A 166 -7.34 -33.12 11.43
CA ILE A 166 -7.88 -33.09 10.06
C ILE A 166 -8.04 -31.64 9.62
N LYS A 167 -7.39 -31.27 8.54
CA LYS A 167 -7.42 -29.93 7.96
C LYS A 167 -8.01 -29.96 6.57
N ASN A 168 -8.62 -28.84 6.16
CA ASN A 168 -9.12 -28.67 4.80
C ASN A 168 -8.05 -28.04 3.91
N LEU A 169 -8.03 -28.43 2.64
CA LEU A 169 -7.23 -27.78 1.61
C LEU A 169 -7.66 -26.32 1.43
N TYR A 170 -6.71 -25.47 1.05
CA TYR A 170 -6.95 -24.04 0.87
C TYR A 170 -7.56 -23.80 -0.51
N ASN A 171 -8.76 -23.23 -0.55
CA ASN A 171 -9.40 -22.82 -1.79
C ASN A 171 -9.04 -21.37 -2.09
N LEU A 172 -8.34 -21.13 -3.19
CA LEU A 172 -7.93 -19.80 -3.62
C LEU A 172 -8.78 -19.37 -4.82
N SER A 173 -9.40 -18.18 -4.74
CA SER A 173 -10.02 -17.57 -5.91
C SER A 173 -8.97 -16.99 -6.86
N SER A 174 -9.40 -16.60 -8.07
CA SER A 174 -8.52 -16.00 -9.08
C SER A 174 -7.92 -14.64 -8.70
N THR A 175 -8.40 -14.04 -7.61
CA THR A 175 -7.96 -12.72 -7.10
C THR A 175 -7.31 -12.82 -5.73
N GLU A 176 -6.98 -14.03 -5.29
CA GLU A 176 -6.39 -14.30 -3.97
C GLU A 176 -5.07 -15.06 -4.10
N TYR A 177 -4.19 -14.83 -3.14
CA TYR A 177 -2.92 -15.53 -3.01
C TYR A 177 -2.58 -15.76 -1.54
N LEU A 178 -1.68 -16.70 -1.28
CA LEU A 178 -1.15 -16.94 0.06
C LEU A 178 0.38 -16.99 0.03
N LEU A 179 0.99 -16.72 1.18
CA LEU A 179 2.43 -16.85 1.38
C LEU A 179 2.69 -18.13 2.18
N VAL A 180 3.59 -18.96 1.65
CA VAL A 180 4.04 -20.18 2.30
C VAL A 180 5.47 -19.98 2.76
N THR A 181 5.73 -20.30 4.02
CA THR A 181 7.08 -20.31 4.58
C THR A 181 7.43 -21.72 4.97
N ASP A 182 8.41 -22.32 4.31
CA ASP A 182 8.92 -23.63 4.70
C ASP A 182 9.78 -23.47 5.97
N GLN A 183 9.37 -24.10 7.06
CA GLN A 183 10.08 -24.00 8.34
C GLN A 183 11.43 -24.73 8.35
N SER A 184 11.64 -25.70 7.45
CA SER A 184 12.87 -26.49 7.39
C SER A 184 14.00 -25.73 6.68
N THR A 185 13.66 -24.98 5.62
CA THR A 185 14.61 -24.23 4.80
C THR A 185 14.59 -22.72 5.09
N GLY A 186 13.50 -22.21 5.67
CA GLY A 186 13.22 -20.78 5.82
C GLY A 186 12.78 -20.10 4.52
N GLU A 187 12.57 -20.85 3.43
CA GLU A 187 12.20 -20.31 2.12
C GLU A 187 10.74 -19.82 2.13
N ARG A 188 10.51 -18.63 1.57
CA ARG A 188 9.16 -18.05 1.43
C ARG A 188 8.75 -17.97 -0.03
N ILE A 189 7.55 -18.42 -0.32
CA ILE A 189 7.02 -18.54 -1.68
C ILE A 189 5.61 -17.92 -1.74
N THR A 190 5.32 -17.18 -2.82
CA THR A 190 3.96 -16.71 -3.11
C THR A 190 3.25 -17.75 -3.97
N VAL A 191 2.12 -18.25 -3.48
CA VAL A 191 1.26 -19.19 -4.20
C VAL A 191 0.05 -18.44 -4.72
N THR A 192 -0.10 -18.45 -6.05
CA THR A 192 -1.32 -17.96 -6.69
C THR A 192 -2.10 -19.12 -7.28
N ASP A 193 -3.34 -18.85 -7.66
CA ASP A 193 -4.14 -19.78 -8.44
C ASP A 193 -3.38 -20.23 -9.70
N LEU A 194 -2.81 -19.33 -10.50
CA LEU A 194 -2.24 -19.66 -11.81
C LEU A 194 -0.80 -20.15 -11.80
N LYS A 195 0.03 -19.79 -10.82
CA LYS A 195 1.46 -20.16 -10.76
C LYS A 195 2.02 -20.15 -9.33
N ILE A 196 3.10 -20.90 -9.11
CA ILE A 196 3.98 -20.71 -7.95
C ILE A 196 5.13 -19.82 -8.40
N LEU A 197 5.31 -18.69 -7.74
CA LEU A 197 6.44 -17.78 -7.97
C LEU A 197 7.56 -18.15 -6.99
N ILE A 198 8.54 -18.93 -7.48
CA ILE A 198 9.75 -19.27 -6.73
C ILE A 198 10.85 -18.28 -7.11
N LEU A 199 11.37 -17.56 -6.11
CA LEU A 199 12.50 -16.65 -6.28
C LEU A 199 13.78 -17.41 -5.89
N THR A 200 14.40 -18.11 -6.84
CA THR A 200 15.77 -18.63 -6.63
C THR A 200 16.79 -17.51 -6.88
N ARG A 201 18.01 -17.68 -6.34
CA ARG A 201 19.05 -16.65 -6.16
C ARG A 201 19.49 -15.84 -7.40
N TYR A 202 19.00 -16.13 -8.60
CA TYR A 202 19.32 -15.37 -9.82
C TYR A 202 18.11 -15.30 -10.75
N SER A 203 17.59 -14.08 -10.95
CA SER A 203 16.61 -13.66 -11.97
C SER A 203 15.20 -14.28 -11.94
N ILE A 204 14.21 -13.44 -12.28
CA ILE A 204 12.81 -13.81 -12.46
C ILE A 204 12.70 -14.63 -13.74
N SER A 205 12.56 -15.96 -13.64
CA SER A 205 12.20 -16.80 -14.77
C SER A 205 10.78 -17.34 -14.65
N TYR A 206 9.95 -17.09 -15.67
CA TYR A 206 8.66 -17.74 -15.83
C TYR A 206 8.89 -19.21 -16.21
N ALA A 207 8.79 -20.13 -15.25
CA ALA A 207 8.94 -21.55 -15.54
C ALA A 207 7.67 -22.12 -16.19
N ASN A 208 7.59 -22.02 -17.51
CA ASN A 208 6.88 -23.01 -18.32
C ASN A 208 7.92 -24.06 -18.72
N GLN A 209 7.88 -25.22 -18.05
CA GLN A 209 8.52 -26.48 -18.45
C GLN A 209 10.07 -26.54 -18.44
N LEU A 210 10.59 -27.53 -17.68
CA LEU A 210 12.00 -27.99 -17.52
C LEU A 210 12.93 -26.97 -16.81
N ASP A 211 13.50 -27.28 -15.64
CA ASP A 211 14.68 -28.14 -15.54
C ASP A 211 14.69 -29.14 -14.37
N TYR A 212 15.53 -30.15 -14.57
CA TYR A 212 15.87 -31.31 -13.74
C TYR A 212 16.91 -30.89 -12.68
N TYR A 213 16.95 -31.60 -11.56
CA TYR A 213 17.77 -31.36 -10.35
C TYR A 213 17.14 -30.41 -9.29
N ASN A 214 16.68 -31.02 -8.20
CA ASN A 214 16.09 -30.45 -6.98
C ASN A 214 14.66 -29.89 -7.09
N LYS A 215 13.79 -30.58 -7.85
CA LYS A 215 12.37 -30.22 -7.96
C LYS A 215 11.53 -30.86 -6.85
N THR A 216 11.14 -30.07 -5.87
CA THR A 216 9.86 -30.33 -5.19
C THR A 216 8.77 -30.09 -6.22
N THR A 217 8.22 -31.17 -6.80
CA THR A 217 7.22 -31.08 -7.87
C THR A 217 5.86 -30.88 -7.23
N TYR A 218 5.19 -29.77 -7.53
CA TYR A 218 3.84 -29.50 -7.07
C TYR A 218 2.85 -30.25 -7.97
N LEU A 219 2.07 -31.17 -7.40
CA LEU A 219 1.02 -31.90 -8.10
C LEU A 219 -0.23 -31.02 -8.14
N PHE A 220 -0.65 -30.55 -9.32
CA PHE A 220 -1.87 -29.75 -9.48
C PHE A 220 -3.00 -30.58 -10.08
N LEU A 221 -4.11 -30.69 -9.35
CA LEU A 221 -5.37 -31.29 -9.80
C LEU A 221 -6.51 -30.26 -9.64
N GLY A 222 -7.17 -29.92 -10.75
CA GLY A 222 -8.52 -29.31 -10.75
C GLY A 222 -8.68 -27.91 -10.13
N PRO A 223 -9.91 -27.36 -10.03
CA PRO A 223 -10.18 -26.00 -9.53
C PRO A 223 -9.48 -25.81 -8.17
N LYS A 224 -8.60 -24.80 -8.11
CA LYS A 224 -7.28 -24.91 -7.45
C LYS A 224 -7.33 -24.95 -5.93
N LEU A 225 -7.26 -26.16 -5.39
CA LEU A 225 -7.01 -26.43 -3.98
C LEU A 225 -5.50 -26.51 -3.74
N PHE A 226 -4.99 -25.70 -2.80
CA PHE A 226 -3.59 -25.73 -2.39
C PHE A 226 -3.39 -26.71 -1.22
N LEU A 227 -2.46 -27.64 -1.41
CA LEU A 227 -1.98 -28.60 -0.40
C LEU A 227 -0.62 -28.14 0.15
N PRO A 228 -0.51 -27.78 1.44
CA PRO A 228 0.79 -27.51 2.05
C PRO A 228 1.64 -28.77 2.22
N LYS A 229 2.96 -28.58 2.27
CA LYS A 229 3.91 -29.60 2.72
C LYS A 229 3.89 -29.74 4.24
N ALA A 230 4.58 -30.77 4.73
CA ALA A 230 4.59 -31.15 6.14
C ALA A 230 5.19 -30.08 7.08
N TYR A 231 6.09 -29.25 6.56
CA TYR A 231 6.80 -28.20 7.29
C TYR A 231 6.37 -26.79 6.86
N ASP A 232 5.33 -26.68 6.03
CA ASP A 232 4.87 -25.39 5.51
C ASP A 232 4.03 -24.66 6.56
N GLN A 233 4.42 -23.42 6.83
CA GLN A 233 3.63 -22.45 7.58
C GLN A 233 2.92 -21.51 6.61
N ILE A 234 1.59 -21.43 6.73
CA ILE A 234 0.74 -20.64 5.82
C ILE A 234 0.34 -19.31 6.46
N SER A 235 0.41 -18.23 5.67
CA SER A 235 -0.09 -16.90 6.03
C SER A 235 -1.62 -16.80 5.88
N PRO A 236 -2.26 -15.71 6.37
CA PRO A 236 -3.61 -15.38 5.91
C PRO A 236 -3.66 -15.23 4.38
N ILE A 237 -4.87 -15.38 3.82
CA ILE A 237 -5.15 -15.17 2.40
C ILE A 237 -5.13 -13.67 2.12
N TYR A 238 -4.44 -13.28 1.05
CA TYR A 238 -4.31 -11.90 0.60
C TYR A 238 -5.00 -11.70 -0.74
N ASN A 239 -5.52 -10.48 -0.96
CA ASN A 239 -6.08 -10.08 -2.25
C ASN A 239 -5.00 -9.52 -3.16
N TYR A 240 -5.15 -9.77 -4.47
CA TYR A 240 -4.32 -9.15 -5.49
C TYR A 240 -4.39 -7.63 -5.42
N VAL A 241 -3.27 -6.98 -5.73
CA VAL A 241 -3.22 -5.53 -5.92
C VAL A 241 -3.78 -5.22 -7.30
N VAL A 242 -4.82 -4.39 -7.33
CA VAL A 242 -5.48 -3.94 -8.57
C VAL A 242 -5.16 -2.47 -8.77
N LEU A 243 -4.48 -2.16 -9.88
CA LEU A 243 -4.16 -0.80 -10.29
C LEU A 243 -4.98 -0.40 -11.51
N ASN A 244 -5.65 0.75 -11.45
CA ASN A 244 -6.32 1.36 -12.59
C ASN A 244 -5.34 2.05 -13.55
N HIS A 245 -5.82 2.45 -14.72
CA HIS A 245 -5.03 3.10 -15.79
C HIS A 245 -4.41 4.47 -15.40
N THR A 246 -4.89 5.07 -14.31
CA THR A 246 -4.41 6.32 -13.72
C THR A 246 -3.70 6.10 -12.39
N GLN A 247 -3.40 4.86 -12.01
CA GLN A 247 -2.84 4.56 -10.69
C GLN A 247 -1.47 3.89 -10.78
N TYR A 248 -0.68 4.12 -9.75
CA TYR A 248 0.59 3.45 -9.53
C TYR A 248 0.78 3.12 -8.06
N CYS A 249 1.67 2.18 -7.77
CA CYS A 249 2.12 1.92 -6.40
C CYS A 249 3.64 1.77 -6.36
N ARG A 250 4.19 1.96 -5.17
CA ARG A 250 5.60 1.73 -4.89
C ARG A 250 5.73 0.46 -4.07
N ILE A 251 6.60 -0.43 -4.52
CA ILE A 251 6.88 -1.71 -3.89
C ILE A 251 8.31 -1.69 -3.40
N ILE A 252 8.54 -2.18 -2.19
CA ILE A 252 9.87 -2.40 -1.63
C ILE A 252 10.06 -3.88 -1.33
N ASP A 253 11.19 -4.44 -1.76
CA ASP A 253 11.63 -5.75 -1.30
C ASP A 253 12.27 -5.59 0.09
N SER A 254 11.67 -6.23 1.10
CA SER A 254 12.10 -6.14 2.50
C SER A 254 13.47 -6.76 2.76
N ARG A 255 13.96 -7.64 1.87
CA ARG A 255 15.26 -8.31 2.03
C ARG A 255 16.40 -7.48 1.44
N THR A 256 16.16 -6.89 0.28
CA THR A 256 17.21 -6.18 -0.48
C THR A 256 17.12 -4.66 -0.35
N GLY A 257 15.97 -4.13 0.09
CA GLY A 257 15.67 -2.71 0.07
C GLY A 257 15.44 -2.15 -1.33
N VAL A 258 15.47 -2.98 -2.38
CA VAL A 258 15.25 -2.54 -3.75
C VAL A 258 13.80 -2.10 -3.92
N MET A 259 13.61 -0.89 -4.43
CA MET A 259 12.29 -0.33 -4.69
C MET A 259 11.97 -0.40 -6.19
N ARG A 260 10.70 -0.70 -6.52
CA ARG A 260 10.18 -0.65 -7.89
C ARG A 260 8.79 -0.01 -7.94
N ILE A 261 8.50 0.63 -9.07
CA ILE A 261 7.23 1.31 -9.31
C ILE A 261 6.43 0.43 -10.27
N GLU A 262 5.20 0.10 -9.90
CA GLU A 262 4.26 -0.58 -10.78
C GLU A 262 3.16 0.39 -11.19
N LYS A 263 2.89 0.47 -12.49
CA LYS A 263 1.88 1.35 -13.10
C LYS A 263 0.73 0.51 -13.65
N GLY A 264 -0.50 0.99 -13.50
CA GLY A 264 -1.66 0.33 -14.05
C GLY A 264 -1.88 0.59 -15.56
N PRO A 265 -2.86 -0.08 -16.18
CA PRO A 265 -3.76 -1.07 -15.58
C PRO A 265 -3.04 -2.41 -15.37
N LYS A 266 -2.98 -2.88 -14.12
CA LYS A 266 -2.25 -4.11 -13.78
C LYS A 266 -2.86 -4.76 -12.55
N THR A 267 -3.04 -6.07 -12.60
CA THR A 267 -3.42 -6.90 -11.47
C THR A 267 -2.27 -7.85 -11.17
N PHE A 268 -1.79 -7.86 -9.93
CA PHE A 268 -0.67 -8.72 -9.55
C PHE A 268 -0.66 -9.04 -8.06
N ALA A 269 -0.02 -10.15 -7.71
CA ALA A 269 0.28 -10.52 -6.33
C ALA A 269 1.67 -10.01 -5.94
N LEU A 270 1.86 -9.67 -4.67
CA LEU A 270 3.17 -9.30 -4.14
C LEU A 270 4.07 -10.53 -4.04
N GLY A 271 5.36 -10.34 -4.31
CA GLY A 271 6.38 -11.34 -4.02
C GLY A 271 6.49 -11.65 -2.52
N PRO A 272 7.20 -12.73 -2.15
CA PRO A 272 7.22 -13.24 -0.78
C PRO A 272 7.85 -12.30 0.25
N TYR A 273 8.70 -11.37 -0.21
CA TYR A 273 9.36 -10.36 0.61
C TYR A 273 8.96 -8.94 0.22
N GLU A 274 8.01 -8.79 -0.69
CA GLU A 274 7.58 -7.49 -1.19
C GLU A 274 6.49 -6.89 -0.32
N ALA A 275 6.57 -5.58 -0.09
CA ALA A 275 5.57 -4.82 0.60
C ALA A 275 5.23 -3.55 -0.17
N LEU A 276 3.97 -3.10 -0.07
CA LEU A 276 3.57 -1.79 -0.57
C LEU A 276 4.12 -0.69 0.36
N LEU A 277 4.76 0.30 -0.23
CA LEU A 277 5.29 1.43 0.51
C LEU A 277 4.15 2.41 0.81
N ARG A 278 3.98 2.73 2.10
CA ARG A 278 2.91 3.60 2.58
C ARG A 278 3.44 5.03 2.73
N SER A 279 2.72 5.99 2.16
CA SER A 279 2.97 7.43 2.35
C SER A 279 1.66 8.09 2.73
N GLU A 280 1.65 8.86 3.82
CA GLU A 280 0.45 9.61 4.26
C GLU A 280 -0.80 8.73 4.32
N ASP A 281 -0.65 7.54 4.90
CA ASP A 281 -1.67 6.49 5.01
C ASP A 281 -2.17 5.83 3.71
N GLN A 282 -1.73 6.28 2.54
CA GLN A 282 -2.07 5.70 1.23
C GLN A 282 -0.95 4.79 0.69
N THR A 283 -1.33 3.76 -0.06
CA THR A 283 -0.42 2.79 -0.72
C THR A 283 -0.52 2.81 -2.25
N ILE A 284 -1.66 3.26 -2.79
CA ILE A 284 -1.93 3.42 -4.21
C ILE A 284 -2.11 4.92 -4.46
N PHE A 285 -1.41 5.43 -5.47
CA PHE A 285 -1.34 6.84 -5.80
C PHE A 285 -1.85 7.07 -7.22
N ASP A 286 -2.40 8.26 -7.47
CA ASP A 286 -2.81 8.66 -8.82
C ASP A 286 -1.63 9.25 -9.61
N ILE A 287 -1.55 8.86 -10.87
CA ILE A 287 -0.61 9.36 -11.86
C ILE A 287 -1.00 10.80 -12.20
N ILE A 288 -0.01 11.69 -12.21
CA ILE A 288 -0.23 13.10 -12.52
C ILE A 288 -0.11 13.27 -14.04
N ASN A 289 -1.17 13.73 -14.70
CA ASN A 289 -1.10 14.02 -16.14
C ASN A 289 -0.51 15.43 -16.34
N ILE A 290 0.65 15.48 -17.00
CA ILE A 290 1.28 16.71 -17.48
C ILE A 290 0.76 16.93 -18.89
N ASP A 291 0.03 18.02 -19.06
CA ASP A 291 -0.54 18.44 -20.33
C ASP A 291 0.14 19.73 -20.80
N THR A 292 -0.32 20.29 -21.92
CA THR A 292 0.17 21.60 -22.40
C THR A 292 -0.10 22.76 -21.42
N GLU A 293 -1.06 22.59 -20.50
CA GLU A 293 -1.46 23.65 -19.56
C GLU A 293 -0.97 23.41 -18.13
N ASN A 294 -0.49 22.22 -17.80
CA ASN A 294 -0.14 21.83 -16.44
C ASN A 294 1.30 21.31 -16.43
N ALA A 295 2.15 21.90 -15.61
CA ALA A 295 3.50 21.44 -15.31
C ALA A 295 3.57 20.93 -13.87
N VAL A 296 4.53 20.06 -13.58
CA VAL A 296 4.72 19.53 -12.22
C VAL A 296 6.02 20.03 -11.65
N LEU A 297 5.95 20.61 -10.45
CA LEU A 297 7.11 20.95 -9.65
C LEU A 297 7.47 19.75 -8.77
N VAL A 298 8.71 19.30 -8.89
CA VAL A 298 9.25 18.23 -8.05
C VAL A 298 10.52 18.69 -7.36
N LYS A 299 10.76 18.16 -6.17
CA LYS A 299 12.01 18.32 -5.45
C LYS A 299 12.84 17.07 -5.58
N ASN A 300 14.05 17.20 -6.08
CA ASN A 300 15.03 16.13 -6.10
C ASN A 300 15.59 15.93 -4.68
N LEU A 301 15.45 14.73 -4.14
CA LEU A 301 15.86 14.38 -2.78
C LEU A 301 17.38 14.19 -2.67
N ASP A 302 18.06 13.85 -3.77
CA ASP A 302 19.51 13.64 -3.77
C ASP A 302 20.26 14.98 -3.80
N THR A 303 19.83 15.89 -4.67
CA THR A 303 20.47 17.20 -4.83
C THR A 303 19.85 18.30 -3.97
N GLY A 304 18.61 18.10 -3.51
CA GLY A 304 17.83 19.11 -2.80
C GLY A 304 17.25 20.22 -3.69
N LEU A 305 17.47 20.15 -5.01
CA LEU A 305 17.02 21.15 -5.98
C LEU A 305 15.58 20.90 -6.44
N ASP A 306 14.89 21.98 -6.75
CA ASP A 306 13.54 21.93 -7.32
C ASP A 306 13.63 21.96 -8.85
N GLU A 307 12.91 21.05 -9.50
CA GLU A 307 12.86 20.86 -10.95
C GLU A 307 11.41 21.03 -11.43
N LEU A 308 11.22 21.76 -12.54
CA LEU A 308 9.91 21.92 -13.17
C LEU A 308 9.84 21.08 -14.44
N ILE A 309 8.93 20.11 -14.46
CA ILE A 309 8.72 19.21 -15.59
C ILE A 309 7.55 19.75 -16.42
N THR A 310 7.84 20.15 -17.65
CA THR A 310 6.88 20.78 -18.59
C THR A 310 6.53 19.90 -19.79
N THR A 311 7.29 18.82 -20.02
CA THR A 311 7.07 17.92 -21.16
C THR A 311 5.78 17.12 -20.97
N PRO A 312 4.82 17.17 -21.93
CA PRO A 312 3.56 16.45 -21.81
C PRO A 312 3.77 14.94 -21.65
N GLN A 313 3.38 14.40 -20.50
CA GLN A 313 3.54 12.99 -20.17
C GLN A 313 2.69 12.60 -18.95
N LYS A 314 2.48 11.29 -18.79
CA LYS A 314 2.01 10.72 -17.53
C LYS A 314 3.15 10.69 -16.53
N PHE A 315 3.13 11.61 -15.58
CA PHE A 315 4.19 11.79 -14.61
C PHE A 315 3.97 10.93 -13.36
N ILE A 316 5.03 10.20 -13.01
CA ILE A 316 5.12 9.43 -11.78
C ILE A 316 6.43 9.84 -11.10
N PRO A 317 6.40 10.39 -9.88
CA PRO A 317 7.62 10.77 -9.20
C PRO A 317 8.49 9.54 -8.92
N SER A 318 9.76 9.62 -9.31
CA SER A 318 10.80 8.63 -8.98
C SER A 318 10.99 8.50 -7.46
N PHE A 319 11.74 7.50 -7.01
CA PHE A 319 12.08 7.35 -5.59
C PHE A 319 12.89 8.51 -5.02
N THR A 320 13.66 9.17 -5.88
CA THR A 320 14.50 10.32 -5.56
C THR A 320 13.78 11.64 -5.80
N GLN A 321 12.50 11.61 -6.19
CA GLN A 321 11.72 12.82 -6.46
C GLN A 321 10.52 12.89 -5.54
N LYS A 322 10.36 14.04 -4.89
CA LYS A 322 9.18 14.38 -4.11
C LYS A 322 8.29 15.32 -4.91
N PHE A 323 7.04 14.94 -5.09
CA PHE A 323 6.03 15.82 -5.67
C PHE A 323 5.78 17.03 -4.74
N MET A 324 5.75 18.23 -5.31
CA MET A 324 5.48 19.47 -4.56
C MET A 324 4.12 20.07 -4.93
N GLU A 325 3.95 20.46 -6.19
CA GLU A 325 2.73 21.11 -6.67
C GLU A 325 2.55 20.99 -8.19
N ILE A 326 1.32 21.24 -8.66
CA ILE A 326 1.01 21.39 -10.08
C ILE A 326 0.96 22.89 -10.40
N ARG A 327 1.78 23.33 -11.35
CA ARG A 327 1.82 24.72 -11.83
C ARG A 327 1.06 24.84 -13.15
N LYS A 328 0.13 25.79 -13.18
CA LYS A 328 -0.64 26.10 -14.40
C LYS A 328 0.14 27.03 -15.33
N LEU A 329 -0.07 26.86 -16.63
CA LEU A 329 0.48 27.73 -17.66
C LEU A 329 -0.12 29.12 -17.54
N VAL A 330 0.74 30.13 -17.38
CA VAL A 330 0.32 31.53 -17.41
C VAL A 330 0.19 31.95 -18.86
N LYS A 331 -1.00 32.40 -19.26
CA LYS A 331 -1.28 32.99 -20.57
C LYS A 331 -1.40 34.50 -20.41
N LEU A 332 -0.67 35.26 -21.22
CA LEU A 332 -0.74 36.73 -21.27
C LEU A 332 -1.43 37.18 -22.55
N ALA A 333 -2.33 38.15 -22.45
CA ALA A 333 -2.86 38.84 -23.62
C ALA A 333 -1.78 39.75 -24.25
N PRO A 334 -1.88 40.14 -25.54
CA PRO A 334 -0.85 40.95 -26.20
C PRO A 334 -0.52 42.28 -25.52
N TYR A 335 -1.45 42.84 -24.77
CA TYR A 335 -1.31 44.09 -24.01
C TYR A 335 -0.99 43.86 -22.52
N GLU A 336 -0.92 42.61 -22.07
CA GLU A 336 -0.56 42.27 -20.70
C GLU A 336 0.93 41.97 -20.60
N ASN A 337 1.53 42.50 -19.54
CA ASN A 337 2.88 42.21 -19.15
C ASN A 337 2.90 41.69 -17.72
N MET A 338 3.88 40.85 -17.42
CA MET A 338 4.10 40.30 -16.08
C MET A 338 5.58 40.41 -15.74
N VAL A 339 5.88 40.71 -14.49
CA VAL A 339 7.25 40.76 -14.00
C VAL A 339 7.47 39.60 -13.05
N LEU A 340 8.55 38.87 -13.27
CA LEU A 340 9.00 37.79 -12.40
C LEU A 340 10.28 38.23 -11.68
N ILE A 341 10.43 37.83 -10.42
CA ILE A 341 11.68 37.97 -9.69
C ILE A 341 12.37 36.61 -9.69
N ASP A 342 13.62 36.58 -10.14
CA ASP A 342 14.45 35.38 -10.13
C ASP A 342 15.13 35.15 -8.77
N LYS A 343 15.80 34.00 -8.60
CA LYS A 343 16.53 33.64 -7.37
C LYS A 343 17.56 34.69 -6.92
N ASP A 344 18.14 35.41 -7.88
CA ASP A 344 19.16 36.44 -7.63
C ASP A 344 18.54 37.83 -7.38
N GLY A 345 17.20 37.92 -7.30
CA GLY A 345 16.47 39.16 -7.11
C GLY A 345 16.29 40.00 -8.39
N GLN A 346 16.69 39.49 -9.55
CA GLN A 346 16.58 40.21 -10.82
C GLN A 346 15.16 40.15 -11.38
N HIS A 347 14.70 41.27 -11.95
CA HIS A 347 13.40 41.38 -12.60
C HIS A 347 13.47 40.86 -14.05
N ILE A 348 12.70 39.80 -14.33
CA ILE A 348 12.50 39.22 -15.66
C ILE A 348 11.15 39.71 -16.19
N LEU A 349 11.18 40.48 -17.27
CA LEU A 349 9.97 41.00 -17.91
C LEU A 349 9.43 40.00 -18.93
N LYS A 350 8.14 39.68 -18.82
CA LYS A 350 7.38 38.85 -19.75
C LYS A 350 6.30 39.67 -20.40
N ASN A 351 6.29 39.67 -21.74
CA ASN A 351 5.37 40.47 -22.54
C ASN A 351 4.48 39.55 -23.37
N GLY A 352 3.17 39.78 -23.38
CA GLY A 352 2.23 38.89 -24.06
C GLY A 352 2.34 38.84 -25.59
N VAL A 353 3.07 39.75 -26.23
CA VAL A 353 3.42 39.65 -27.66
C VAL A 353 4.49 38.60 -27.90
N LYS A 354 5.56 38.60 -27.09
CA LYS A 354 6.71 37.69 -27.24
C LYS A 354 6.53 36.38 -26.48
N ASP A 355 6.14 36.48 -25.21
CA ASP A 355 5.94 35.40 -24.25
C ASP A 355 4.44 35.18 -24.01
N LYS A 356 3.70 34.79 -25.06
CA LYS A 356 2.24 34.55 -24.99
C LYS A 356 1.84 33.61 -23.86
N SER A 357 2.66 32.61 -23.60
CA SER A 357 2.42 31.62 -22.56
C SER A 357 3.73 31.06 -22.01
N PHE A 358 3.82 30.94 -20.69
CA PHE A 358 4.98 30.39 -20.02
C PHE A 358 4.61 29.79 -18.67
N PHE A 359 5.48 28.93 -18.16
CA PHE A 359 5.43 28.47 -16.78
C PHE A 359 6.37 29.28 -15.92
N ILE A 360 6.03 29.44 -14.64
CA ILE A 360 6.90 30.05 -13.64
C ILE A 360 7.91 28.99 -13.20
N TYR A 361 9.21 29.24 -13.38
CA TYR A 361 10.27 28.28 -13.05
C TYR A 361 10.50 28.14 -11.54
N PRO A 362 11.22 27.08 -11.10
CA PRO A 362 11.62 26.96 -9.70
C PRO A 362 12.35 28.22 -9.24
N TYR A 363 12.09 28.65 -8.00
CA TYR A 363 12.64 29.87 -7.39
C TYR A 363 12.23 31.21 -8.01
N GLN A 364 11.42 31.22 -9.09
CA GLN A 364 10.81 32.44 -9.60
C GLN A 364 9.53 32.77 -8.84
N GLN A 365 9.32 34.06 -8.59
CA GLN A 365 8.11 34.58 -7.96
C GLN A 365 7.49 35.68 -8.82
N VAL A 366 6.16 35.75 -8.82
CA VAL A 366 5.45 36.83 -9.53
C VAL A 366 5.61 38.11 -8.72
N TYR A 367 6.12 39.16 -9.36
CA TYR A 367 6.16 40.49 -8.77
C TYR A 367 4.76 41.07 -8.72
N LYS A 368 4.41 41.63 -7.57
CA LYS A 368 3.08 42.22 -7.33
C LYS A 368 3.25 43.62 -6.77
N GLN A 369 2.41 44.54 -7.22
CA GLN A 369 2.28 45.89 -6.66
C GLN A 369 0.90 46.07 -6.05
N ASN A 370 0.79 46.99 -5.09
CA ASN A 370 -0.48 47.39 -4.53
C ASN A 370 -0.77 48.80 -4.99
N TRP A 371 -1.77 48.97 -5.84
CA TRP A 371 -2.13 50.26 -6.42
C TRP A 371 -3.32 50.88 -5.71
N SER A 372 -3.26 52.18 -5.43
CA SER A 372 -4.35 52.92 -4.80
C SER A 372 -5.55 53.06 -5.74
N ASN A 373 -6.70 52.55 -5.31
CA ASN A 373 -7.93 52.59 -6.09
C ASN A 373 -9.03 53.47 -5.46
N ASP A 374 -8.81 54.03 -4.28
CA ASP A 374 -9.77 54.93 -3.68
C ASP A 374 -9.80 56.30 -4.39
N LEU A 375 -10.92 57.01 -4.24
CA LEU A 375 -11.15 58.32 -4.87
C LEU A 375 -10.16 59.39 -4.40
N LYS A 376 -9.69 59.31 -3.14
CA LYS A 376 -8.79 60.32 -2.54
C LYS A 376 -7.32 59.93 -2.56
N LYS A 377 -7.01 58.68 -2.94
CA LYS A 377 -5.68 58.07 -2.87
C LYS A 377 -5.06 58.16 -1.46
N ASP A 378 -5.89 57.95 -0.43
CA ASP A 378 -5.52 57.85 0.99
C ASP A 378 -5.10 56.42 1.38
N HIS A 379 -4.86 55.51 0.42
CA HIS A 379 -4.53 54.09 0.64
C HIS A 379 -5.59 53.28 1.39
N ARG A 380 -6.85 53.73 1.42
CA ARG A 380 -7.92 53.02 2.13
C ARG A 380 -8.37 51.75 1.42
N SER A 381 -8.27 51.73 0.09
CA SER A 381 -8.49 50.55 -0.73
C SER A 381 -7.41 50.44 -1.78
N THR A 382 -6.62 49.37 -1.70
CA THR A 382 -5.58 49.04 -2.67
C THR A 382 -5.99 47.81 -3.47
N VAL A 383 -5.56 47.77 -4.73
CA VAL A 383 -5.74 46.62 -5.63
C VAL A 383 -4.37 46.01 -5.85
N GLN A 384 -4.24 44.71 -5.56
CA GLN A 384 -3.01 43.98 -5.88
C GLN A 384 -2.96 43.68 -7.38
N VAL A 385 -1.96 44.23 -8.06
CA VAL A 385 -1.74 44.08 -9.49
C VAL A 385 -0.51 43.21 -9.72
N ASP A 386 -0.70 42.10 -10.42
CA ASP A 386 0.36 41.19 -10.87
C ASP A 386 0.46 41.11 -12.40
N ARG A 387 -0.58 41.54 -13.11
CA ARG A 387 -0.63 41.71 -14.56
C ARG A 387 -0.79 43.18 -14.91
N PHE A 388 0.17 43.72 -15.63
CA PHE A 388 0.22 45.13 -16.02
C PHE A 388 -0.33 45.29 -17.44
N ASP A 389 -1.45 45.98 -17.57
CA ASP A 389 -2.08 46.30 -18.86
C ASP A 389 -1.48 47.59 -19.44
N THR A 390 -0.98 47.54 -20.67
CA THR A 390 -0.39 48.71 -21.35
C THR A 390 -1.40 49.56 -22.11
N ARG A 391 -2.68 49.15 -22.19
CA ARG A 391 -3.71 49.96 -22.84
C ARG A 391 -3.99 51.21 -22.03
N ASN A 392 -4.70 52.15 -22.66
CA ASN A 392 -5.19 53.34 -22.00
C ASN A 392 -6.12 52.96 -20.85
N GLN A 393 -5.79 53.43 -19.66
CA GLN A 393 -6.57 53.30 -18.45
C GLN A 393 -7.06 54.67 -18.01
N TYR A 394 -8.06 54.70 -17.14
CA TYR A 394 -8.50 55.91 -16.50
C TYR A 394 -8.68 55.68 -15.01
N MET A 395 -8.58 56.75 -14.23
CA MET A 395 -8.86 56.73 -12.81
C MET A 395 -9.45 58.06 -12.38
N ASP A 396 -10.38 57.98 -11.44
CA ASP A 396 -11.02 59.16 -10.84
C ASP A 396 -10.27 59.57 -9.57
N TYR A 397 -10.18 60.88 -9.37
CA TYR A 397 -9.46 61.49 -8.27
C TYR A 397 -10.22 62.72 -7.74
N GLU A 398 -10.60 62.68 -6.47
CA GLU A 398 -11.22 63.79 -5.73
C GLU A 398 -10.18 64.41 -4.80
N PHE A 399 -9.96 65.72 -4.91
CA PHE A 399 -9.10 66.44 -3.98
C PHE A 399 -9.56 67.87 -3.71
N LEU A 400 -9.10 68.39 -2.58
CA LEU A 400 -9.37 69.76 -2.15
C LEU A 400 -8.34 70.72 -2.74
N VAL A 401 -8.82 71.78 -3.36
CA VAL A 401 -8.03 72.95 -3.77
C VAL A 401 -8.50 74.21 -3.05
N ARG A 402 -7.60 75.18 -2.95
CA ARG A 402 -7.87 76.49 -2.34
C ARG A 402 -7.50 77.59 -3.33
N THR A 403 -8.44 78.50 -3.56
CA THR A 403 -8.26 79.67 -4.44
C THR A 403 -7.56 80.82 -3.72
N ALA A 404 -7.18 81.88 -4.45
CA ALA A 404 -6.46 83.03 -3.90
C ALA A 404 -7.24 83.77 -2.80
N ASP A 405 -8.58 83.75 -2.86
CA ASP A 405 -9.51 84.28 -1.87
C ASP A 405 -9.82 83.28 -0.72
N ASN A 406 -8.98 82.25 -0.56
CA ASN A 406 -9.03 81.27 0.52
C ASN A 406 -10.30 80.39 0.54
N VAL A 407 -11.04 80.31 -0.56
CA VAL A 407 -12.22 79.45 -0.68
C VAL A 407 -11.80 78.01 -0.99
N GLU A 408 -12.36 77.06 -0.25
CA GLU A 408 -12.10 75.63 -0.41
C GLU A 408 -13.06 75.02 -1.46
N ILE A 409 -12.49 74.46 -2.52
CA ILE A 409 -13.20 73.84 -3.63
C ILE A 409 -12.75 72.38 -3.73
N ILE A 410 -13.72 71.47 -3.82
CA ILE A 410 -13.52 70.06 -4.15
C ILE A 410 -13.54 69.94 -5.66
N LEU A 411 -12.49 69.34 -6.21
CA LEU A 411 -12.38 69.02 -7.63
C LEU A 411 -12.46 67.52 -7.83
N ASP A 412 -13.35 67.12 -8.74
CA ASP A 412 -13.49 65.76 -9.23
C ASP A 412 -12.86 65.69 -10.62
N VAL A 413 -11.81 64.90 -10.77
CA VAL A 413 -10.99 64.83 -11.98
C VAL A 413 -10.81 63.38 -12.41
N SER A 414 -10.96 63.11 -13.72
CA SER A 414 -10.60 61.84 -14.33
C SER A 414 -9.28 61.98 -15.09
N ILE A 415 -8.33 61.09 -14.78
CA ILE A 415 -7.01 61.07 -15.41
C ILE A 415 -6.92 59.85 -16.31
N PHE A 416 -6.69 60.07 -17.60
CA PHE A 416 -6.44 59.02 -18.60
C PHE A 416 -4.94 58.86 -18.78
N TRP A 417 -4.44 57.64 -18.60
CA TRP A 417 -3.00 57.35 -18.61
C TRP A 417 -2.72 55.97 -19.19
N GLN A 418 -1.47 55.71 -19.54
CA GLN A 418 -1.02 54.42 -20.06
C GLN A 418 0.40 54.10 -19.56
N ILE A 419 0.74 52.80 -19.54
CA ILE A 419 2.09 52.33 -19.24
C ILE A 419 2.90 52.28 -20.53
N THR A 420 3.97 53.07 -20.61
CA THR A 420 4.86 53.10 -21.78
C THR A 420 6.07 52.19 -21.58
N ASP A 421 6.65 52.19 -20.38
CA ASP A 421 7.81 51.36 -20.03
C ASP A 421 7.63 50.73 -18.64
N LEU A 422 7.20 49.47 -18.64
CA LEU A 422 6.97 48.72 -17.41
C LEU A 422 8.26 48.52 -16.60
N TYR A 423 9.43 48.42 -17.24
CA TYR A 423 10.67 48.18 -16.51
C TYR A 423 11.03 49.38 -15.63
N LYS A 424 10.90 50.60 -16.17
CA LYS A 424 11.05 51.84 -15.39
C LYS A 424 10.00 51.95 -14.29
N LEU A 425 8.74 51.65 -14.60
CA LEU A 425 7.65 51.71 -13.63
C LEU A 425 7.95 50.87 -12.40
N VAL A 426 8.35 49.61 -12.59
CA VAL A 426 8.64 48.68 -11.49
C VAL A 426 9.84 49.11 -10.62
N LEU A 427 10.84 49.75 -11.22
CA LEU A 427 12.03 50.20 -10.50
C LEU A 427 11.82 51.50 -9.73
N VAL A 428 11.01 52.42 -10.26
CA VAL A 428 10.91 53.80 -9.76
C VAL A 428 9.71 53.99 -8.84
N THR A 429 8.59 53.31 -9.08
CA THR A 429 7.35 53.53 -8.34
C THR A 429 6.72 52.21 -7.84
N GLN A 430 6.15 52.27 -6.64
CA GLN A 430 5.37 51.15 -6.07
C GLN A 430 3.87 51.32 -6.31
N ASP A 431 3.40 52.56 -6.50
CA ASP A 431 2.00 52.91 -6.73
C ASP A 431 1.90 54.03 -7.80
N PRO A 432 1.89 53.65 -9.10
CA PRO A 432 1.81 54.60 -10.20
C PRO A 432 0.55 55.50 -10.15
N PRO A 433 -0.66 54.98 -9.86
CA PRO A 433 -1.85 55.81 -9.69
C PRO A 433 -1.69 56.95 -8.68
N GLU A 434 -1.12 56.67 -7.51
CA GLU A 434 -0.89 57.70 -6.49
C GLU A 434 0.11 58.76 -6.98
N ASP A 435 1.25 58.34 -7.53
CA ASP A 435 2.27 59.25 -8.05
C ASP A 435 1.71 60.19 -9.12
N ILE A 436 0.91 59.65 -10.05
CA ILE A 436 0.25 60.42 -11.11
C ILE A 436 -0.74 61.43 -10.51
N CYS A 437 -1.59 61.01 -9.57
CA CYS A 437 -2.57 61.88 -8.92
C CYS A 437 -1.90 62.98 -8.11
N ASN A 438 -0.85 62.67 -7.35
CA ASN A 438 -0.13 63.65 -6.52
C ASN A 438 0.60 64.70 -7.35
N HIS A 439 1.19 64.30 -8.48
CA HIS A 439 1.83 65.24 -9.40
C HIS A 439 0.77 66.14 -10.06
N THR A 440 -0.28 65.54 -10.63
CA THR A 440 -1.41 66.26 -11.25
C THR A 440 -2.05 67.24 -10.27
N ARG A 441 -2.25 66.83 -9.01
CA ARG A 441 -2.75 67.67 -7.93
C ARG A 441 -1.88 68.88 -7.67
N SER A 442 -0.56 68.68 -7.61
CA SER A 442 0.40 69.75 -7.32
C SER A 442 0.38 70.82 -8.41
N GLU A 443 0.30 70.41 -9.67
CA GLU A 443 0.19 71.34 -10.81
C GLU A 443 -1.14 72.09 -10.82
N ILE A 444 -2.26 71.39 -10.60
CA ILE A 444 -3.58 72.04 -10.54
C ILE A 444 -3.63 73.03 -9.36
N LEU A 445 -3.13 72.65 -8.17
CA LEU A 445 -3.04 73.55 -7.01
C LEU A 445 -2.22 74.80 -7.31
N SER A 446 -1.08 74.64 -7.96
CA SER A 446 -0.20 75.74 -8.38
C SER A 446 -0.94 76.74 -9.27
N GLN A 447 -1.79 76.28 -10.19
CA GLN A 447 -2.59 77.18 -11.04
C GLN A 447 -3.80 77.77 -10.31
N VAL A 448 -4.55 76.97 -9.55
CA VAL A 448 -5.76 77.43 -8.84
C VAL A 448 -5.41 78.57 -7.86
N SER A 449 -4.23 78.50 -7.23
CA SER A 449 -3.76 79.52 -6.29
C SER A 449 -3.62 80.93 -6.89
N LYS A 450 -3.60 81.05 -8.23
CA LYS A 450 -3.46 82.34 -8.95
C LYS A 450 -4.80 83.02 -9.23
N TYR A 451 -5.92 82.31 -9.06
CA TYR A 451 -7.25 82.79 -9.42
C TYR A 451 -8.15 82.94 -8.20
N ASN A 452 -9.03 83.93 -8.23
CA ASN A 452 -10.12 84.04 -7.26
C ASN A 452 -11.23 83.01 -7.57
N MET A 453 -12.10 82.71 -6.60
CA MET A 453 -13.16 81.70 -6.76
C MET A 453 -14.05 81.93 -7.99
N LYS A 454 -14.52 83.17 -8.19
CA LYS A 454 -15.40 83.52 -9.33
C LYS A 454 -14.71 83.32 -10.68
N GLU A 455 -13.43 83.68 -10.76
CA GLU A 455 -12.62 83.51 -11.97
C GLU A 455 -12.39 82.03 -12.24
N PHE A 456 -12.02 81.27 -11.20
CA PHE A 456 -11.73 79.84 -11.30
C PHE A 456 -12.94 78.99 -11.71
N MET A 457 -14.11 79.29 -11.16
CA MET A 457 -15.35 78.60 -11.53
C MET A 457 -15.76 78.91 -12.98
N GLY A 458 -15.52 80.15 -13.45
CA GLY A 458 -15.77 80.56 -14.83
C GLY A 458 -14.68 80.17 -15.83
N LEU A 459 -13.52 79.66 -15.38
CA LEU A 459 -12.45 79.21 -16.26
C LEU A 459 -12.90 77.96 -17.04
N PRO A 460 -12.68 77.93 -18.37
CA PRO A 460 -12.93 76.75 -19.17
C PRO A 460 -12.00 75.63 -18.70
N ASN A 461 -12.52 74.40 -18.62
CA ASN A 461 -11.76 73.25 -18.13
C ASN A 461 -10.48 73.01 -18.95
N SER A 462 -10.44 73.39 -20.24
CA SER A 462 -9.24 73.29 -21.10
C SER A 462 -8.00 73.99 -20.52
N LYS A 463 -8.16 75.17 -19.91
CA LYS A 463 -7.01 75.90 -19.33
C LYS A 463 -6.37 75.20 -18.13
N LEU A 464 -7.13 74.38 -17.41
CA LEU A 464 -6.61 73.56 -16.30
C LEU A 464 -5.89 72.31 -16.81
N ILE A 465 -6.22 71.87 -18.03
CA ILE A 465 -5.61 70.71 -18.68
C ILE A 465 -4.27 71.11 -19.30
N ASP A 466 -4.21 72.29 -19.93
CA ASP A 466 -2.98 72.84 -20.51
C ASP A 466 -1.85 72.99 -19.48
N SER A 467 -2.18 73.20 -18.20
CA SER A 467 -1.19 73.29 -17.13
C SER A 467 -0.64 71.95 -16.65
N VAL A 468 -1.32 70.84 -16.91
CA VAL A 468 -0.85 69.50 -16.55
C VAL A 468 -0.06 68.85 -17.70
N ASN A 469 -0.34 69.29 -18.94
CA ASN A 469 0.29 68.79 -20.16
C ASN A 469 1.42 69.72 -20.65
N SER A 470 2.15 70.38 -19.75
CA SER A 470 3.26 71.24 -20.17
C SER A 470 4.48 70.40 -20.58
N GLU A 471 5.32 70.87 -21.50
CA GLU A 471 6.52 70.15 -21.97
C GLU A 471 7.51 69.76 -20.83
N LYS A 472 7.37 70.36 -19.63
CA LYS A 472 8.18 70.01 -18.46
C LYS A 472 7.67 68.78 -17.73
N ASP A 473 6.37 68.51 -17.81
CA ASP A 473 5.69 67.44 -17.06
C ASP A 473 5.95 66.06 -17.68
N ASP A 474 6.21 66.02 -18.98
CA ASP A 474 6.59 64.80 -19.70
C ASP A 474 7.81 64.13 -19.04
N SER A 475 8.78 64.93 -18.53
CA SER A 475 9.97 64.38 -17.87
C SER A 475 9.66 63.60 -16.58
N PHE A 476 8.66 64.03 -15.80
CA PHE A 476 8.27 63.35 -14.57
C PHE A 476 7.61 62.00 -14.87
N TYR A 477 6.65 61.98 -15.80
CA TYR A 477 5.92 60.77 -16.16
C TYR A 477 6.81 59.78 -16.93
N GLU A 478 7.65 60.26 -17.86
CA GLU A 478 8.61 59.43 -18.61
C GLU A 478 9.64 58.73 -17.71
N SER A 479 10.09 59.42 -16.64
CA SER A 479 11.02 58.84 -15.67
C SER A 479 10.44 57.62 -14.94
N ARG A 480 9.11 57.59 -14.77
CA ARG A 480 8.34 56.50 -14.15
C ARG A 480 7.78 55.51 -15.16
N GLY A 481 8.05 55.68 -16.46
CA GLY A 481 7.54 54.78 -17.50
C GLY A 481 6.02 54.82 -17.71
N VAL A 482 5.39 55.93 -17.33
CA VAL A 482 3.96 56.18 -17.54
C VAL A 482 3.78 57.39 -18.45
N ASN A 483 2.62 57.48 -19.09
CA ASN A 483 2.25 58.64 -19.90
C ASN A 483 0.81 59.04 -19.57
N VAL A 484 0.61 60.31 -19.20
CA VAL A 484 -0.72 60.89 -19.00
C VAL A 484 -1.21 61.42 -20.33
N ILE A 485 -2.29 60.83 -20.85
CA ILE A 485 -2.83 61.15 -22.17
C ILE A 485 -3.66 62.43 -22.09
N ARG A 486 -4.53 62.51 -21.08
CA ARG A 486 -5.35 63.70 -20.81
C ARG A 486 -5.93 63.66 -19.41
N VAL A 487 -6.26 64.84 -18.92
CA VAL A 487 -6.95 65.05 -17.65
C VAL A 487 -8.29 65.72 -17.95
N GLU A 488 -9.37 65.28 -17.32
CA GLU A 488 -10.72 65.84 -17.50
C GLU A 488 -11.29 66.26 -16.15
N VAL A 489 -11.71 67.52 -16.02
CA VAL A 489 -12.41 68.00 -14.83
C VAL A 489 -13.90 67.65 -14.97
N LEU A 490 -14.39 66.76 -14.12
CA LEU A 490 -15.79 66.32 -14.10
C LEU A 490 -16.68 67.35 -13.38
N GLU A 491 -16.31 67.71 -12.16
CA GLU A 491 -17.12 68.60 -11.32
C GLU A 491 -16.23 69.55 -10.49
N LYS A 492 -16.75 70.75 -10.25
CA LYS A 492 -16.19 71.74 -9.32
C LYS A 492 -17.25 72.03 -8.26
N ARG A 493 -16.99 71.67 -7.00
CA ARG A 493 -17.94 71.87 -5.89
C ARG A 493 -17.30 72.71 -4.80
N CYS A 494 -17.95 73.78 -4.34
CA CYS A 494 -17.49 74.42 -3.11
C CYS A 494 -17.69 73.44 -1.95
N LYS A 495 -16.72 73.36 -1.03
CA LYS A 495 -16.87 72.52 0.17
C LYS A 495 -18.00 73.03 1.07
N ASP A 496 -18.19 74.35 1.10
CA ASP A 496 -19.29 74.98 1.81
C ASP A 496 -20.57 75.01 0.92
N PRO A 497 -21.66 74.34 1.34
CA PRO A 497 -22.90 74.30 0.57
C PRO A 497 -23.63 75.65 0.49
N GLU A 498 -23.43 76.57 1.44
CA GLU A 498 -24.05 77.90 1.39
C GLU A 498 -23.42 78.74 0.27
N ILE A 499 -22.09 78.74 0.21
CA ILE A 499 -21.32 79.42 -0.85
C ILE A 499 -21.66 78.81 -2.22
N GLN A 500 -21.83 77.49 -2.30
CA GLN A 500 -22.23 76.83 -3.56
C GLN A 500 -23.62 77.28 -4.03
N LYS A 501 -24.60 77.42 -3.11
CA LYS A 501 -25.95 77.88 -3.45
C LYS A 501 -25.96 79.32 -3.96
N ILE A 502 -25.25 80.21 -3.27
CA ILE A 502 -25.11 81.63 -3.67
C ILE A 502 -24.49 81.69 -5.06
N PHE A 503 -23.45 80.89 -5.31
CA PHE A 503 -22.78 80.89 -6.60
C PHE A 503 -23.64 80.33 -7.75
N LYS A 504 -24.40 79.25 -7.50
CA LYS A 504 -25.36 78.71 -8.48
C LYS A 504 -26.44 79.74 -8.84
N GLN A 505 -26.99 80.45 -7.85
CA GLN A 505 -27.94 81.55 -8.09
C GLN A 505 -27.35 82.65 -8.96
N ILE A 506 -26.08 83.03 -8.72
CA ILE A 506 -25.38 84.06 -9.52
C ILE A 506 -25.10 83.61 -10.96
N ILE A 507 -24.92 82.31 -11.21
CA ILE A 507 -24.76 81.76 -12.56
C ILE A 507 -26.12 81.70 -13.28
N ASP A 508 -27.18 81.23 -12.62
CA ASP A 508 -28.51 81.06 -13.23
C ASP A 508 -29.20 82.40 -13.54
N GLU A 509 -28.81 83.49 -12.88
CA GLU A 509 -29.29 84.86 -13.14
C GLU A 509 -28.57 85.56 -14.32
N LYS A 510 -27.55 84.93 -14.92
CA LYS A 510 -26.80 85.44 -16.08
C LYS A 510 -27.17 84.71 -17.36
#